data_AF-A0A1T4PMN4-F1
#
_entry.id   AF-A0A1T4PMN4-F1
#
_cell.length_a   1.000
_cell.length_b   1.000
_cell.length_c   1.000
_cell.angle_alpha   90.00
_cell.angle_beta   90.00
_cell.angle_gamma   90.00
#
_symmetry.space_group_name_H-M   'P 1'
#
loop_
_entity.id
_entity.type
_entity.pdbx_description
1 polymer ?
#
loop_
_entity_poly.entity_id
_entity_poly.type
_entity_poly.pdbx_seq_one_letter_code
_entity_poly.pdbx_strand_id
1 'polypeptide(L)' 'MDKKIMIGLLVTLLGLLVLSGYNSIESGAQAGYPPTVPHSIENRQNCLMCHESGVMGATVTTHPERPNCVSCHVTQ' A
#
# COMPACT_ATOMS: atom_id res chain seq x y z
N MET A 1 46.40 6.28 -3.67
CA MET A 1 45.12 5.73 -4.19
C MET A 1 44.93 6.24 -5.60
N ASP A 2 44.76 5.33 -6.57
CA ASP A 2 44.54 5.71 -7.97
C ASP A 2 43.21 6.46 -8.11
N LYS A 3 43.21 7.59 -8.82
CA LYS A 3 42.01 8.41 -9.07
C LYS A 3 40.90 7.58 -9.73
N LYS A 4 41.24 6.57 -10.54
CA LYS A 4 40.29 5.64 -11.15
C LYS A 4 39.63 4.73 -10.12
N ILE A 5 40.39 4.26 -9.14
CA ILE A 5 39.88 3.43 -8.03
C ILE A 5 38.95 4.27 -7.14
N MET A 6 39.32 5.52 -6.85
CA MET A 6 38.49 6.43 -6.04
C MET A 6 37.17 6.80 -6.74
N ILE A 7 37.19 7.04 -8.06
CA ILE A 7 35.97 7.31 -8.84
C ILE A 7 35.08 6.06 -8.89
N GLY A 8 35.66 4.88 -9.09
CA GLY A 8 34.91 3.62 -9.08
C GLY A 8 34.17 3.38 -7.76
N LEU A 9 34.84 3.64 -6.63
CA LEU A 9 34.26 3.49 -5.29
C LEU A 9 33.13 4.50 -5.01
N LEU A 10 33.24 5.73 -5.52
CA LEU A 10 32.21 6.75 -5.38
C LEU A 10 30.95 6.41 -6.19
N VAL A 11 31.11 5.90 -7.42
CA VAL A 11 29.97 5.52 -8.28
C VAL A 11 29.22 4.31 -7.73
N THR A 12 29.93 3.32 -7.19
CA THR A 12 29.29 2.15 -6.57
C THR A 12 28.56 2.51 -5.28
N LEU A 13 29.12 3.39 -4.44
CA LEU A 13 28.43 3.90 -3.25
C LEU A 13 27.17 4.70 -3.61
N LEU A 14 27.24 5.56 -4.62
CA LEU A 14 26.08 6.32 -5.09
C LEU A 14 24.98 5.39 -5.63
N GLY A 15 25.37 4.36 -6.40
CA GLY A 15 24.45 3.35 -6.92
C GLY A 15 23.72 2.59 -5.80
N LEU A 16 24.45 2.15 -4.77
CA LEU A 16 23.86 1.47 -3.60
C LEU A 16 22.87 2.36 -2.83
N LEU A 17 23.17 3.66 -2.70
CA LEU A 17 22.28 4.64 -2.06
C LEU A 17 20.99 4.84 -2.86
N VAL A 18 21.08 4.95 -4.19
CA VAL A 18 19.90 5.12 -5.07
C VAL A 18 19.04 3.85 -5.08
N LEU A 19 19.64 2.67 -5.17
CA LEU A 19 18.87 1.40 -5.12
C LEU A 19 18.17 1.21 -3.77
N SER A 20 18.77 1.64 -2.67
CA SER A 20 18.13 1.57 -1.34
C SER A 20 16.90 2.48 -1.24
N GLY A 21 16.88 3.61 -1.96
CA GLY A 21 15.74 4.55 -2.01
C GLY A 21 14.58 4.11 -2.90
N TYR A 22 14.79 3.20 -3.86
CA TYR A 22 13.74 2.76 -4.80
C TYR A 22 12.72 1.78 -4.19
N ASN A 23 13.06 1.07 -3.11
CA ASN A 23 12.21 0.04 -2.52
C ASN A 23 10.97 0.57 -1.75
N SER A 24 10.72 1.89 -1.77
CA SER A 24 9.65 2.53 -0.96
C SER A 24 8.41 2.93 -1.76
N ILE A 25 8.20 2.40 -2.97
CA ILE A 25 6.89 2.53 -3.64
C ILE A 25 5.95 1.50 -3.01
N GLU A 26 5.38 1.85 -1.86
CA GLU A 26 4.26 1.10 -1.31
C GLU A 26 3.13 1.12 -2.33
N SER A 27 2.66 -0.07 -2.70
CA SER A 27 1.48 -0.31 -3.51
C SER A 27 0.20 0.00 -2.71
N GLY A 28 0.09 1.24 -2.23
CA GLY A 28 -1.20 1.80 -1.83
C GLY A 28 -2.00 2.01 -3.10
N ALA A 29 -3.15 1.33 -3.19
CA ALA A 29 -4.22 1.50 -4.18
C ALA A 29 -3.94 2.59 -5.21
N GLN A 30 -3.74 2.20 -6.48
CA GLN A 30 -3.52 3.13 -7.62
C GLN A 30 -4.35 4.40 -7.40
N ALA A 31 -3.66 5.51 -7.12
CA ALA A 31 -4.28 6.72 -6.59
C ALA A 31 -5.54 7.06 -7.41
N GLY A 32 -6.71 6.96 -6.77
CA GLY A 32 -8.01 7.23 -7.39
C GLY A 32 -8.97 6.04 -7.49
N TYR A 33 -8.52 4.79 -7.37
CA TYR A 33 -9.40 3.63 -7.37
C TYR A 33 -9.66 3.10 -5.95
N PRO A 34 -10.91 2.68 -5.63
CA PRO A 34 -11.21 1.99 -4.38
C PRO A 34 -10.37 0.70 -4.27
N PRO A 35 -9.80 0.39 -3.11
CA PRO A 35 -9.14 -0.91 -2.90
C PRO A 35 -10.13 -2.06 -3.06
N THR A 36 -9.67 -3.18 -3.60
CA THR A 36 -10.45 -4.42 -3.64
C THR A 36 -10.58 -5.02 -2.24
N VAL A 37 -11.63 -5.80 -2.00
CA VAL A 37 -11.82 -6.52 -0.73
C VAL A 37 -10.94 -7.78 -0.77
N PRO A 38 -9.92 -7.93 0.10
CA PRO A 38 -8.96 -9.03 0.03
C PRO A 38 -9.46 -10.31 0.73
N HIS A 39 -10.73 -10.38 1.09
CA HIS A 39 -11.33 -11.51 1.80
C HIS A 39 -12.77 -11.74 1.35
N SER A 40 -13.28 -12.96 1.57
CA SER A 40 -14.70 -13.27 1.34
C SER A 40 -15.61 -12.37 2.19
N ILE A 41 -16.75 -11.96 1.63
CA ILE A 41 -17.79 -11.22 2.35
C ILE A 41 -18.93 -12.13 2.81
N GLU A 42 -18.86 -13.43 2.54
CA GLU A 42 -19.84 -14.40 3.04
C GLU A 42 -19.89 -14.35 4.57
N ASN A 43 -21.10 -14.30 5.12
CA ASN A 43 -21.38 -14.06 6.54
C ASN A 43 -20.71 -12.80 7.16
N ARG A 44 -20.27 -11.83 6.35
CA ARG A 44 -19.60 -10.58 6.77
C ARG A 44 -20.14 -9.35 6.03
N GLN A 45 -21.45 -9.27 5.81
CA GLN A 45 -22.07 -8.18 5.04
C GLN A 45 -22.10 -6.84 5.80
N ASN A 46 -22.04 -6.86 7.13
CA ASN A 46 -21.96 -5.63 7.93
C ASN A 46 -20.50 -5.13 7.98
N CYS A 47 -20.08 -4.43 6.92
CA CYS A 47 -18.69 -3.99 6.73
C CYS A 47 -18.17 -3.14 7.90
N LEU A 48 -19.03 -2.29 8.48
CA LEU A 48 -18.66 -1.39 9.56
C LEU A 48 -18.28 -2.10 10.87
N MET A 49 -18.72 -3.35 11.07
CA MET A 49 -18.29 -4.17 12.23
C MET A 49 -16.78 -4.26 12.38
N CYS A 50 -16.03 -4.16 11.28
CA CYS A 50 -14.57 -4.13 11.30
C CYS A 50 -14.00 -2.79 10.83
N HIS A 51 -14.58 -2.20 9.79
CA HIS A 51 -14.01 -1.03 9.12
C HIS A 51 -14.38 0.32 9.75
N GLU A 52 -15.25 0.39 10.77
CA GLU A 52 -15.55 1.66 11.45
C GLU A 52 -14.40 2.11 12.37
N SER A 53 -13.86 1.19 13.18
CA SER A 53 -12.81 1.48 14.15
C SER A 53 -11.54 0.64 13.95
N GLY A 54 -11.47 -0.13 12.86
CA GLY A 54 -10.30 -0.94 12.51
C GLY A 54 -10.14 -2.21 13.34
N VAL A 55 -11.26 -2.88 13.65
CA VAL A 55 -11.26 -4.15 14.39
C VAL A 55 -10.47 -5.21 13.61
N MET A 56 -9.69 -6.02 14.33
CA MET A 56 -8.80 -7.03 13.73
C MET A 56 -7.78 -6.48 12.72
N GLY A 57 -7.40 -5.19 12.84
CA GLY A 57 -6.44 -4.56 11.93
C GLY A 57 -7.03 -4.20 10.57
N ALA A 58 -8.37 -4.21 10.44
CA ALA A 58 -9.03 -3.70 9.25
C ALA A 58 -8.71 -2.21 9.04
N THR A 59 -8.61 -1.79 7.79
CA THR A 59 -8.48 -0.37 7.46
C THR A 59 -9.74 0.38 7.87
N VAL A 60 -9.61 1.54 8.51
CA VAL A 60 -10.74 2.41 8.84
C VAL A 60 -11.26 3.08 7.57
N THR A 61 -12.57 2.97 7.32
CA THR A 61 -13.20 3.67 6.19
C THR A 61 -13.17 5.19 6.42
N THR A 62 -12.83 5.96 5.39
CA THR A 62 -12.90 7.42 5.42
C THR A 62 -14.29 7.96 5.11
N HIS A 63 -15.22 7.08 4.73
CA HIS A 63 -16.57 7.42 4.29
C HIS A 63 -17.61 6.40 4.81
N PRO A 64 -17.85 6.35 6.13
CA PRO A 64 -18.82 5.43 6.73
C PRO A 64 -20.27 5.73 6.30
N GLU A 65 -20.55 6.94 5.80
CA GLU A 65 -21.85 7.38 5.32
C GLU A 65 -22.27 6.76 3.98
N ARG A 66 -21.38 5.99 3.33
CA ARG A 66 -21.65 5.29 2.05
C ARG A 66 -22.05 3.84 2.32
N PRO A 67 -23.35 3.52 2.43
CA PRO A 67 -23.80 2.22 2.92
C PRO A 67 -23.58 1.06 1.93
N ASN A 68 -23.43 1.34 0.64
CA ASN A 68 -23.25 0.31 -0.38
C ASN A 68 -21.76 0.11 -0.72
N CYS A 69 -20.99 -0.49 0.19
CA CYS A 69 -19.53 -0.58 0.06
C CYS A 69 -19.11 -1.34 -1.22
N VAL A 70 -19.87 -2.37 -1.60
CA VAL A 70 -19.58 -3.25 -2.74
C VAL A 70 -19.91 -2.64 -4.10
N SER A 71 -20.51 -1.44 -4.17
CA SER A 71 -20.65 -0.73 -5.44
C SER A 71 -19.31 -0.25 -6.00
N CYS A 72 -18.32 -0.08 -5.12
CA CYS A 72 -17.01 0.45 -5.44
C CYS A 72 -15.89 -0.53 -5.05
N HIS A 73 -16.01 -1.16 -3.88
CA HIS A 73 -15.05 -2.15 -3.40
C HIS A 73 -15.42 -3.55 -3.88
N VAL A 74 -14.88 -3.94 -5.03
CA VAL A 74 -15.10 -5.28 -5.58
C VAL A 74 -14.31 -6.33 -4.80
N THR A 75 -14.92 -7.50 -4.59
CA THR A 75 -14.21 -8.68 -4.10
C THR A 75 -13.27 -9.19 -5.18
N GLN A 76 -12.08 -9.67 -4.78
CA GLN A 76 -11.24 -10.46 -5.69
C GLN A 76 -11.89 -11.79 -6.05
#